data_AF-A0A518AV62-F1
#
_entry.id   AF-A0A518AV62-F1
#
_cell.length_a   1.000
_cell.length_b   1.000
_cell.length_c   1.000
_cell.angle_alpha   90.00
_cell.angle_beta   90.00
_cell.angle_gamma   90.00
#
_symmetry.space_group_name_H-M   'P 1'
#
loop_
_entity.id
_entity.type
_entity.pdbx_description
1 polymer ?
#
loop_
_entity_poly.entity_id
_entity_poly.type
_entity_poly.pdbx_seq_one_letter_code
_entity_poly.pdbx_strand_id
1 'polypeptide(L)'
;MSHFCDRREFATRMAALLASVSVPVFEFASAEQAANAPQRLVRLGINALARAPELNYFNDGHRGAAMISAHMMCTDNEFDDAAVARIGQLFDLNWANSKLCQPYPDGDPVPDAAAQVGKALAAGGTLLRQVGHDAIFAMHAIKAFEMMPELATPERTAGVCRLIRSFKPWRDVEPDPEVDPPPFAESAAAARFVLQEASEAIDRFAGYGQGFAGHMLTFGQSLIELADSGHEEYAEGCRTAFCKYVTVTRQGPQPGDRKIAPHRPSELRPEVAEYWNKRGDHTLGLGHVFKYPYAYYDLVARADDAELAEKLDAKAWRIF
;
A
#
# COMPACT_ATOMS: atom_id res chain seq x y z
N MET A 1 -48.13 69.85 -9.66
CA MET A 1 -48.69 68.83 -10.56
C MET A 1 -47.59 68.37 -11.52
N SER A 2 -47.40 67.04 -11.61
CA SER A 2 -46.61 66.33 -12.63
C SER A 2 -45.09 66.57 -12.68
N HIS A 3 -44.33 65.74 -11.97
CA HIS A 3 -43.01 65.30 -12.45
C HIS A 3 -43.05 63.80 -12.70
N PHE A 4 -42.83 63.43 -13.96
CA PHE A 4 -42.57 62.08 -14.43
C PHE A 4 -41.29 61.56 -13.77
N CYS A 5 -41.39 60.40 -13.11
CA CYS A 5 -40.22 59.67 -12.62
C CYS A 5 -39.72 58.77 -13.77
N ASP A 6 -38.48 59.01 -14.19
CA ASP A 6 -37.78 58.30 -15.26
C ASP A 6 -37.47 56.86 -14.81
N ARG A 7 -38.01 55.89 -15.55
CA ARG A 7 -37.82 54.45 -15.30
C ARG A 7 -36.38 53.96 -15.55
N ARG A 8 -35.48 54.80 -16.09
CA ARG A 8 -34.07 54.44 -16.29
C ARG A 8 -33.15 54.70 -15.09
N GLU A 9 -33.53 55.54 -14.12
CA GLU A 9 -32.70 55.77 -12.91
C GLU A 9 -32.86 54.70 -11.83
N PHE A 10 -33.93 53.89 -11.86
CA PHE A 10 -34.14 52.79 -10.90
C PHE A 10 -33.22 51.58 -11.19
N ALA A 11 -32.84 51.37 -12.46
CA ALA A 11 -31.99 50.25 -12.85
C ALA A 11 -30.49 50.47 -12.54
N THR A 12 -30.04 51.72 -12.36
CA THR A 12 -28.61 52.03 -12.15
C THR A 12 -28.23 52.14 -10.67
N ARG A 13 -29.20 52.20 -9.74
CA ARG A 13 -28.93 52.28 -8.29
C ARG A 13 -29.06 50.95 -7.52
N MET A 14 -29.51 49.87 -8.16
CA MET A 14 -29.50 48.52 -7.58
C MET A 14 -28.19 47.75 -7.85
N ALA A 15 -27.27 48.28 -8.65
CA ALA A 15 -26.00 47.62 -8.98
C ALA A 15 -24.83 47.96 -8.03
N ALA A 16 -25.04 48.78 -6.99
CA ALA A 16 -23.98 49.26 -6.10
C ALA A 16 -24.13 48.84 -4.63
N LEU A 17 -24.99 47.85 -4.32
CA LEU A 17 -25.23 47.39 -2.94
C LEU A 17 -25.28 45.86 -2.79
N LEU A 18 -24.55 45.15 -3.66
CA LEU A 18 -24.26 43.70 -3.55
C LEU A 18 -22.79 43.41 -3.87
N ALA A 19 -21.88 44.30 -3.48
CA ALA A 19 -20.43 44.15 -3.68
C ALA A 19 -19.66 44.03 -2.35
N SER A 20 -20.26 43.37 -1.36
CA SER A 20 -19.59 43.00 -0.13
C SER A 20 -20.09 41.63 0.34
N VAL A 21 -19.13 40.72 0.55
CA VAL A 21 -19.27 39.32 0.99
C VAL A 21 -19.61 38.33 -0.12
N SER A 22 -18.64 38.01 -0.98
CA SER A 22 -18.65 36.78 -1.80
C SER A 22 -17.25 36.44 -2.35
N VAL A 23 -16.30 36.06 -1.48
CA VAL A 23 -15.16 35.17 -1.81
C VAL A 23 -14.72 34.48 -0.50
N PRO A 24 -14.49 33.15 -0.43
CA PRO A 24 -15.06 32.07 -1.23
C PRO A 24 -15.62 30.92 -0.34
N VAL A 25 -16.77 30.34 -0.70
CA VAL A 25 -17.19 29.02 -0.18
C VAL A 25 -16.45 27.87 -0.91
N PHE A 26 -15.49 28.20 -1.79
CA PHE A 26 -14.68 27.23 -2.53
C PHE A 26 -13.33 26.87 -1.87
N GLU A 27 -12.86 27.57 -0.82
CA GLU A 27 -11.61 27.20 -0.12
C GLU A 27 -11.82 26.27 1.08
N PHE A 28 -13.00 26.26 1.69
CA PHE A 28 -13.27 25.35 2.82
C PHE A 28 -13.50 23.90 2.36
N ALA A 29 -14.07 23.71 1.17
CA ALA A 29 -14.20 22.38 0.58
C ALA A 29 -12.83 21.79 0.18
N SER A 30 -11.86 22.63 -0.24
CA SER A 30 -10.54 22.12 -0.67
C SER A 30 -9.62 21.76 0.49
N ALA A 31 -9.67 22.47 1.61
CA ALA A 31 -8.83 22.14 2.77
C ALA A 31 -9.33 20.89 3.50
N GLU A 32 -10.64 20.72 3.64
CA GLU A 32 -11.23 19.52 4.26
C GLU A 32 -11.18 18.30 3.31
N GLN A 33 -11.30 18.49 1.98
CA GLN A 33 -11.02 17.43 1.01
C GLN A 33 -9.52 17.10 0.91
N ALA A 34 -8.62 18.07 1.07
CA ALA A 34 -7.18 17.83 1.10
C ALA A 34 -6.74 17.12 2.39
N ALA A 35 -7.29 17.50 3.55
CA ALA A 35 -7.06 16.82 4.82
C ALA A 35 -7.61 15.38 4.84
N ASN A 36 -8.67 15.10 4.07
CA ASN A 36 -9.28 13.77 3.93
C ASN A 36 -8.77 12.96 2.73
N ALA A 37 -7.97 13.55 1.83
CA ALA A 37 -7.46 12.89 0.63
C ALA A 37 -6.56 11.67 0.95
N PRO A 38 -5.71 11.68 2.00
CA PRO A 38 -4.89 10.51 2.33
C PRO A 38 -5.75 9.33 2.80
N GLN A 39 -6.71 9.57 3.71
CA GLN A 39 -7.59 8.51 4.24
C GLN A 39 -8.55 7.96 3.19
N ARG A 40 -8.81 8.71 2.10
CA ARG A 40 -9.57 8.21 0.95
C ARG A 40 -8.94 6.95 0.36
N LEU A 41 -7.61 6.89 0.21
CA LEU A 41 -6.95 5.72 -0.36
C LEU A 41 -7.10 4.48 0.53
N VAL A 42 -7.09 4.65 1.85
CA VAL A 42 -7.36 3.57 2.81
C VAL A 42 -8.78 3.02 2.60
N ARG A 43 -9.79 3.91 2.49
CA ARG A 43 -11.18 3.53 2.22
C ARG A 43 -11.35 2.78 0.90
N LEU A 44 -10.74 3.28 -0.18
CA LEU A 44 -10.79 2.60 -1.48
C LEU A 44 -10.08 1.24 -1.43
N GLY A 45 -8.93 1.19 -0.76
CA GLY A 45 -8.12 0.00 -0.59
C GLY A 45 -8.83 -1.10 0.19
N ILE A 46 -9.47 -0.78 1.31
CA ILE A 46 -10.20 -1.78 2.10
C ILE A 46 -11.47 -2.26 1.38
N ASN A 47 -12.17 -1.39 0.65
CA ASN A 47 -13.27 -1.80 -0.22
C ASN A 47 -12.78 -2.81 -1.28
N ALA A 48 -11.61 -2.54 -1.87
CA ALA A 48 -11.02 -3.41 -2.87
C ALA A 48 -10.57 -4.75 -2.28
N LEU A 49 -9.88 -4.77 -1.14
CA LEU A 49 -9.49 -6.01 -0.45
C LEU A 49 -10.72 -6.86 -0.10
N ALA A 50 -11.76 -6.25 0.45
CA ALA A 50 -12.98 -6.96 0.83
C ALA A 50 -13.73 -7.58 -0.38
N ARG A 51 -13.68 -6.91 -1.54
CA ARG A 51 -14.40 -7.34 -2.75
C ARG A 51 -13.58 -8.26 -3.66
N ALA A 52 -12.25 -8.27 -3.51
CA ALA A 52 -11.35 -9.07 -4.34
C ALA A 52 -11.74 -10.56 -4.47
N PRO A 53 -12.21 -11.27 -3.41
CA PRO A 53 -12.60 -12.68 -3.52
C PRO A 53 -13.74 -12.95 -4.50
N GLU A 54 -14.60 -11.95 -4.72
CA GLU A 54 -15.78 -12.05 -5.60
C GLU A 54 -15.44 -11.69 -7.05
N LEU A 55 -14.28 -11.09 -7.28
CA LEU A 55 -13.79 -10.65 -8.57
C LEU A 55 -12.53 -11.45 -8.92
N ASN A 56 -11.36 -10.83 -8.86
CA ASN A 56 -10.07 -11.50 -9.04
C ASN A 56 -9.25 -11.38 -7.76
N TYR A 57 -9.33 -12.39 -6.87
CA TYR A 57 -8.70 -12.35 -5.54
C TYR A 57 -7.23 -11.93 -5.59
N PHE A 58 -6.48 -12.42 -6.58
CA PHE A 58 -5.06 -12.13 -6.72
C PHE A 58 -4.82 -10.70 -7.20
N ASN A 59 -5.33 -10.36 -8.39
CA ASN A 59 -5.06 -9.05 -8.98
C ASN A 59 -5.72 -7.90 -8.21
N ASP A 60 -6.94 -8.10 -7.73
CA ASP A 60 -7.69 -7.06 -7.04
C ASP A 60 -7.27 -6.93 -5.57
N GLY A 61 -6.84 -8.02 -4.93
CA GLY A 61 -6.19 -7.95 -3.62
C GLY A 61 -4.91 -7.11 -3.69
N HIS A 62 -4.10 -7.29 -4.74
CA HIS A 62 -2.93 -6.48 -4.98
C HIS A 62 -3.23 -4.98 -5.13
N ARG A 63 -4.31 -4.63 -5.83
CA ARG A 63 -4.76 -3.25 -6.04
C ARG A 63 -5.26 -2.64 -4.73
N GLY A 64 -6.01 -3.39 -3.94
CA GLY A 64 -6.47 -2.99 -2.61
C GLY A 64 -5.31 -2.68 -1.67
N ALA A 65 -4.37 -3.62 -1.55
CA ALA A 65 -3.17 -3.42 -0.74
C ALA A 65 -2.37 -2.21 -1.22
N ALA A 66 -2.18 -2.02 -2.53
CA ALA A 66 -1.43 -0.90 -3.07
C ALA A 66 -2.00 0.49 -2.73
N MET A 67 -3.33 0.64 -2.66
CA MET A 67 -3.94 1.91 -2.24
C MET A 67 -3.65 2.20 -0.76
N ILE A 68 -3.71 1.19 0.11
CA ILE A 68 -3.37 1.33 1.53
C ILE A 68 -1.87 1.62 1.66
N SER A 69 -0.99 0.88 0.97
CA SER A 69 0.46 1.12 0.99
C SER A 69 0.80 2.53 0.50
N ALA A 70 0.12 3.04 -0.52
CA ALA A 70 0.39 4.38 -1.02
C ALA A 70 0.06 5.46 0.02
N HIS A 71 -1.03 5.29 0.77
CA HIS A 71 -1.34 6.17 1.89
C HIS A 71 -0.22 6.14 2.94
N MET A 72 0.12 4.94 3.43
CA MET A 72 1.15 4.79 4.47
C MET A 72 2.51 5.30 4.00
N MET A 73 2.91 4.98 2.76
CA MET A 73 4.14 5.48 2.17
C MET A 73 4.20 7.01 2.17
N CYS A 74 3.10 7.68 1.81
CA CYS A 74 3.06 9.14 1.80
C CYS A 74 3.11 9.72 3.21
N THR A 75 2.32 9.17 4.14
CA THR A 75 2.18 9.69 5.51
C THR A 75 3.42 9.40 6.35
N ASP A 76 3.89 8.16 6.35
CA ASP A 76 4.98 7.69 7.22
C ASP A 76 6.35 8.25 6.78
N ASN A 77 6.46 8.72 5.53
CA ASN A 77 7.70 9.27 4.97
C ASN A 77 7.59 10.75 4.59
N GLU A 78 6.54 11.44 5.06
CA GLU A 78 6.37 12.89 4.90
C GLU A 78 6.51 13.38 3.44
N PHE A 79 5.91 12.67 2.49
CA PHE A 79 5.97 13.04 1.07
C PHE A 79 5.35 14.42 0.85
N ASP A 80 5.92 15.19 -0.08
CA ASP A 80 5.42 16.53 -0.39
C ASP A 80 4.00 16.50 -1.00
N ASP A 81 3.23 17.59 -0.82
CA ASP A 81 1.85 17.70 -1.29
C ASP A 81 1.70 17.43 -2.80
N ALA A 82 2.71 17.77 -3.61
CA ALA A 82 2.66 17.57 -5.05
C ALA A 82 2.81 16.08 -5.41
N ALA A 83 3.69 15.34 -4.72
CA ALA A 83 3.81 13.90 -4.84
C ALA A 83 2.52 13.20 -4.39
N VAL A 84 1.98 13.56 -3.22
CA VAL A 84 0.73 13.01 -2.68
C VAL A 84 -0.44 13.25 -3.64
N ALA A 85 -0.61 14.47 -4.12
CA ALA A 85 -1.65 14.81 -5.08
C ALA A 85 -1.51 14.02 -6.39
N ARG A 86 -0.28 13.88 -6.90
CA ARG A 86 -0.03 13.12 -8.12
C ARG A 86 -0.32 11.62 -7.95
N ILE A 87 0.05 11.03 -6.82
CA ILE A 87 -0.29 9.65 -6.49
C ILE A 87 -1.82 9.45 -6.43
N GLY A 88 -2.54 10.37 -5.78
CA GLY A 88 -4.01 10.36 -5.74
C GLY A 88 -4.65 10.35 -7.14
N GLN A 89 -4.18 11.24 -8.03
CA GLN A 89 -4.64 11.30 -9.42
C GLN A 89 -4.41 9.98 -10.17
N LEU A 90 -3.28 9.32 -9.96
CA LEU A 90 -2.99 8.03 -10.61
C LEU A 90 -4.02 6.96 -10.22
N PHE A 91 -4.44 6.92 -8.95
CA PHE A 91 -5.50 6.00 -8.52
C PHE A 91 -6.86 6.37 -9.10
N ASP A 92 -7.18 7.66 -9.26
CA ASP A 92 -8.42 8.11 -9.88
C ASP A 92 -8.52 7.70 -11.34
N LEU A 93 -7.42 7.84 -12.08
CA LEU A 93 -7.32 7.43 -13.48
C LEU A 93 -7.42 5.91 -13.66
N ASN A 94 -6.92 5.12 -12.70
CA ASN A 94 -6.79 3.68 -12.87
C ASN A 94 -7.92 2.88 -12.22
N TRP A 95 -8.24 3.12 -10.94
CA TRP A 95 -9.03 2.17 -10.13
C TRP A 95 -10.18 2.78 -9.33
N ALA A 96 -10.11 4.05 -8.93
CA ALA A 96 -11.06 4.62 -7.97
C ALA A 96 -12.53 4.56 -8.45
N ASN A 97 -12.75 4.70 -9.76
CA ASN A 97 -14.08 4.67 -10.37
C ASN A 97 -14.56 3.25 -10.73
N SER A 98 -13.75 2.22 -10.49
CA SER A 98 -14.10 0.84 -10.83
C SER A 98 -15.08 0.23 -9.82
N LYS A 99 -15.73 -0.88 -10.21
CA LYS A 99 -16.57 -1.69 -9.31
C LYS A 99 -15.82 -2.14 -8.05
N LEU A 100 -14.49 -2.29 -8.15
CA LEU A 100 -13.64 -2.76 -7.07
C LEU A 100 -13.66 -1.80 -5.87
N CYS A 101 -13.67 -0.48 -6.12
CA CYS A 101 -13.53 0.54 -5.08
C CYS A 101 -14.86 1.12 -4.59
N GLN A 102 -15.99 0.64 -5.15
CA GLN A 102 -17.32 1.13 -4.78
C GLN A 102 -17.57 1.03 -3.27
N PRO A 103 -18.25 2.01 -2.66
CA PRO A 103 -18.55 2.00 -1.24
C PRO A 103 -19.36 0.75 -0.90
N TYR A 104 -19.11 0.19 0.29
CA TYR A 104 -20.05 -0.74 0.92
C TYR A 104 -21.18 0.06 1.57
N PRO A 105 -22.35 -0.56 1.78
CA PRO A 105 -23.37 0.00 2.64
C PRO A 105 -22.79 0.38 4.02
N ASP A 106 -23.41 1.37 4.65
CA ASP A 106 -23.11 1.70 6.04
C ASP A 106 -23.48 0.51 6.93
N GLY A 107 -22.67 0.26 7.96
CA GLY A 107 -22.86 -0.83 8.90
C GLY A 107 -22.09 -0.56 10.18
N ASP A 108 -22.52 -1.19 11.27
CA ASP A 108 -21.87 -1.02 12.56
C ASP A 108 -20.46 -1.62 12.54
N PRO A 109 -19.46 -0.94 13.12
CA PRO A 109 -18.11 -1.47 13.25
C PRO A 109 -18.08 -2.77 14.06
N VAL A 110 -17.21 -3.69 13.63
CA VAL A 110 -16.90 -4.95 14.30
C VAL A 110 -15.64 -4.75 15.14
N PRO A 111 -15.73 -4.72 16.48
CA PRO A 111 -14.61 -4.37 17.34
C PRO A 111 -13.40 -5.30 17.25
N ASP A 112 -13.60 -6.56 16.85
CA ASP A 112 -12.55 -7.59 16.75
C ASP A 112 -12.12 -7.88 15.31
N ALA A 113 -12.38 -6.99 14.35
CA ALA A 113 -12.09 -7.19 12.93
C ALA A 113 -10.61 -7.57 12.67
N ALA A 114 -9.66 -6.86 13.29
CA ALA A 114 -8.23 -7.15 13.17
C ALA A 114 -7.90 -8.59 13.64
N ALA A 115 -8.44 -8.99 14.80
CA ALA A 115 -8.26 -10.35 15.33
C ALA A 115 -8.91 -11.41 14.42
N GLN A 116 -10.04 -11.12 13.77
CA GLN A 116 -10.65 -12.04 12.80
C GLN A 116 -9.77 -12.23 11.57
N VAL A 117 -9.17 -11.16 11.04
CA VAL A 117 -8.22 -11.22 9.92
C VAL A 117 -6.97 -12.01 10.32
N GLY A 118 -6.41 -11.74 11.51
CA GLY A 118 -5.27 -12.48 12.04
C GLY A 118 -5.54 -13.97 12.21
N LYS A 119 -6.72 -14.36 12.72
CA LYS A 119 -7.16 -15.78 12.75
C LYS A 119 -7.30 -16.38 11.35
N ALA A 120 -7.76 -15.61 10.36
CA ALA A 120 -7.83 -16.07 8.98
C ALA A 120 -6.43 -16.32 8.38
N LEU A 121 -5.45 -15.48 8.75
CA LEU A 121 -4.04 -15.66 8.40
C LEU A 121 -3.45 -16.91 9.09
N ALA A 122 -3.63 -17.04 10.41
CA ALA A 122 -3.12 -18.16 11.20
C ALA A 122 -3.66 -19.53 10.75
N ALA A 123 -4.89 -19.57 10.22
CA ALA A 123 -5.46 -20.78 9.60
C ALA A 123 -4.66 -21.25 8.36
N GLY A 124 -3.72 -20.44 7.87
CA GLY A 124 -2.75 -20.82 6.86
C GLY A 124 -1.64 -21.74 7.31
N GLY A 125 -1.40 -21.82 8.63
CA GLY A 125 -0.30 -22.59 9.19
C GLY A 125 1.04 -22.18 8.60
N THR A 126 1.88 -23.16 8.33
CA THR A 126 3.27 -22.96 7.89
C THR A 126 3.45 -22.95 6.37
N LEU A 127 2.36 -22.90 5.60
CA LEU A 127 2.40 -22.98 4.14
C LEU A 127 2.83 -21.63 3.53
N LEU A 128 3.81 -21.66 2.62
CA LEU A 128 4.12 -20.50 1.80
C LEU A 128 3.02 -20.31 0.76
N ARG A 129 2.17 -19.28 0.94
CA ARG A 129 1.04 -19.03 0.04
C ARG A 129 1.33 -17.87 -0.90
N GLN A 130 1.49 -18.21 -2.18
CA GLN A 130 1.83 -17.26 -3.25
C GLN A 130 2.82 -16.20 -2.75
N VAL A 131 4.07 -16.55 -2.46
CA VAL A 131 5.11 -15.59 -2.04
C VAL A 131 4.78 -14.70 -0.82
N GLY A 132 3.83 -15.11 0.04
CA GLY A 132 3.44 -14.38 1.25
C GLY A 132 2.30 -13.37 1.07
N HIS A 133 1.53 -13.45 -0.03
CA HIS A 133 0.46 -12.50 -0.29
C HIS A 133 -0.63 -12.46 0.77
N ASP A 134 -0.90 -13.57 1.45
CA ASP A 134 -1.85 -13.64 2.55
C ASP A 134 -1.39 -12.80 3.74
N ALA A 135 -0.13 -12.92 4.16
CA ALA A 135 0.43 -12.07 5.22
C ALA A 135 0.48 -10.60 4.81
N ILE A 136 0.91 -10.31 3.57
CA ILE A 136 0.97 -8.94 3.06
C ILE A 136 -0.41 -8.28 3.08
N PHE A 137 -1.44 -8.97 2.61
CA PHE A 137 -2.77 -8.36 2.52
C PHE A 137 -3.46 -8.33 3.88
N ALA A 138 -3.18 -9.29 4.77
CA ALA A 138 -3.67 -9.29 6.14
C ALA A 138 -3.13 -8.08 6.91
N MET A 139 -1.82 -7.81 6.84
CA MET A 139 -1.20 -6.64 7.48
C MET A 139 -1.87 -5.33 7.03
N HIS A 140 -2.01 -5.13 5.71
CA HIS A 140 -2.62 -3.91 5.19
C HIS A 140 -4.08 -3.75 5.63
N ALA A 141 -4.84 -4.84 5.69
CA ALA A 141 -6.23 -4.78 6.16
C ALA A 141 -6.33 -4.49 7.66
N ILE A 142 -5.46 -5.09 8.48
CA ILE A 142 -5.40 -4.85 9.93
C ILE A 142 -5.07 -3.37 10.19
N LYS A 143 -4.00 -2.84 9.58
CA LYS A 143 -3.65 -1.41 9.72
C LYS A 143 -4.78 -0.50 9.26
N ALA A 144 -5.48 -0.84 8.17
CA ALA A 144 -6.62 -0.06 7.69
C ALA A 144 -7.79 -0.04 8.69
N PHE A 145 -8.11 -1.18 9.33
CA PHE A 145 -9.16 -1.24 10.35
C PHE A 145 -8.77 -0.56 11.66
N GLU A 146 -7.50 -0.58 12.04
CA GLU A 146 -7.03 0.11 13.25
C GLU A 146 -6.99 1.62 13.05
N MET A 147 -6.56 2.08 11.86
CA MET A 147 -6.55 3.50 11.50
C MET A 147 -7.96 4.09 11.32
N MET A 148 -8.88 3.30 10.74
CA MET A 148 -10.25 3.72 10.45
C MET A 148 -11.24 2.66 10.95
N PRO A 149 -11.48 2.56 12.28
CA PRO A 149 -12.35 1.53 12.86
C PRO A 149 -13.77 1.55 12.31
N GLU A 150 -14.27 2.70 11.84
CA GLU A 150 -15.58 2.80 11.22
C GLU A 150 -15.70 2.02 9.90
N LEU A 151 -14.56 1.66 9.28
CA LEU A 151 -14.51 0.82 8.09
C LEU A 151 -14.54 -0.68 8.40
N ALA A 152 -14.38 -1.10 9.66
CA ALA A 152 -14.38 -2.51 10.07
C ALA A 152 -15.80 -3.11 10.12
N THR A 153 -16.59 -2.98 9.06
CA THR A 153 -17.96 -3.51 9.01
C THR A 153 -17.99 -5.03 8.79
N PRO A 154 -19.09 -5.74 9.10
CA PRO A 154 -19.20 -7.18 8.91
C PRO A 154 -18.86 -7.64 7.48
N GLU A 155 -19.35 -6.93 6.45
CA GLU A 155 -19.10 -7.29 5.05
C GLU A 155 -17.63 -7.15 4.68
N ARG A 156 -16.99 -6.04 5.11
CA ARG A 156 -15.57 -5.80 4.80
C ARG A 156 -14.67 -6.81 5.50
N THR A 157 -14.89 -7.03 6.80
CA THR A 157 -14.15 -8.01 7.59
C THR A 157 -14.31 -9.41 7.02
N ALA A 158 -15.54 -9.84 6.72
CA ALA A 158 -15.79 -11.15 6.12
C ALA A 158 -15.13 -11.27 4.73
N GLY A 159 -15.19 -10.23 3.91
CA GLY A 159 -14.56 -10.17 2.59
C GLY A 159 -13.04 -10.33 2.66
N VAL A 160 -12.38 -9.55 3.52
CA VAL A 160 -10.93 -9.67 3.75
C VAL A 160 -10.58 -11.08 4.25
N CYS A 161 -11.30 -11.61 5.23
CA CYS A 161 -11.06 -12.97 5.72
C CYS A 161 -11.22 -14.04 4.61
N ARG A 162 -12.15 -13.86 3.66
CA ARG A 162 -12.24 -14.73 2.47
C ARG A 162 -11.04 -14.57 1.55
N LEU A 163 -10.55 -13.33 1.36
CA LEU A 163 -9.36 -13.04 0.55
C LEU A 163 -8.13 -13.75 1.09
N ILE A 164 -7.84 -13.60 2.38
CA ILE A 164 -6.66 -14.22 3.02
C ILE A 164 -6.68 -15.75 2.86
N ARG A 165 -7.87 -16.36 3.00
CA ARG A 165 -8.03 -17.83 2.81
C ARG A 165 -7.97 -18.28 1.36
N SER A 166 -8.05 -17.38 0.38
CA SER A 166 -8.06 -17.72 -1.05
C SER A 166 -6.66 -17.96 -1.63
N PHE A 167 -5.60 -17.53 -0.93
CA PHE A 167 -4.23 -17.71 -1.41
C PHE A 167 -3.81 -19.17 -1.37
N LYS A 168 -3.18 -19.60 -2.47
CA LYS A 168 -2.79 -20.98 -2.71
C LYS A 168 -1.35 -21.24 -2.31
N PRO A 169 -0.99 -22.47 -1.89
CA PRO A 169 0.41 -22.84 -1.70
C PRO A 169 1.25 -22.55 -2.95
N TRP A 170 2.49 -22.11 -2.74
CA TRP A 170 3.45 -21.78 -3.79
C TRP A 170 4.84 -22.22 -3.35
N ARG A 171 5.47 -23.11 -4.15
CA ARG A 171 6.81 -23.67 -3.89
C ARG A 171 6.99 -24.04 -2.41
N ASP A 172 6.14 -24.95 -1.94
CA ASP A 172 6.15 -25.46 -0.58
C ASP A 172 7.35 -26.42 -0.41
N VAL A 173 8.52 -25.83 -0.21
CA VAL A 173 9.78 -26.53 0.04
C VAL A 173 10.04 -26.60 1.54
N GLU A 174 10.90 -27.52 1.98
CA GLU A 174 11.42 -27.46 3.35
C GLU A 174 12.30 -26.21 3.50
N PRO A 175 12.14 -25.40 4.56
CA PRO A 175 13.06 -24.30 4.83
C PRO A 175 14.49 -24.82 4.99
N ASP A 176 15.45 -24.08 4.44
CA ASP A 176 16.87 -24.28 4.74
C ASP A 176 17.10 -23.99 6.25
N PRO A 177 17.70 -24.93 7.01
CA PRO A 177 17.95 -24.74 8.44
C PRO A 177 18.88 -23.56 8.75
N GLU A 178 19.67 -23.08 7.78
CA GLU A 178 20.52 -21.89 7.92
C GLU A 178 19.75 -20.57 7.69
N VAL A 179 18.44 -20.64 7.44
CA VAL A 179 17.55 -19.47 7.36
C VAL A 179 16.88 -19.28 8.71
N ASP A 180 17.51 -18.44 9.54
CA ASP A 180 17.03 -18.11 10.88
C ASP A 180 16.89 -16.58 11.04
N PRO A 181 15.74 -15.99 10.65
CA PRO A 181 15.51 -14.57 10.87
C PRO A 181 15.39 -14.28 12.37
N PRO A 182 15.76 -13.09 12.85
CA PRO A 182 15.45 -12.66 14.22
C PRO A 182 13.94 -12.75 14.53
N PRO A 183 13.53 -12.75 15.81
CA PRO A 183 12.13 -12.52 16.19
C PRO A 183 11.58 -11.27 15.48
N PHE A 184 10.37 -11.33 14.93
CA PHE A 184 9.82 -10.20 14.18
C PHE A 184 9.51 -8.99 15.07
N ALA A 185 9.33 -9.21 16.39
CA ALA A 185 9.24 -8.17 17.40
C ALA A 185 10.58 -7.45 17.66
N GLU A 186 11.72 -8.04 17.29
CA GLU A 186 13.02 -7.36 17.29
C GLU A 186 13.18 -6.52 16.01
N SER A 187 12.31 -5.51 15.90
CA SER A 187 12.05 -4.71 14.69
C SER A 187 13.31 -4.33 13.89
N ALA A 188 14.34 -3.80 14.56
CA ALA A 188 15.58 -3.38 13.89
C ALA A 188 16.42 -4.56 13.37
N ALA A 189 16.53 -5.64 14.14
CA ALA A 189 17.29 -6.82 13.74
C ALA A 189 16.60 -7.57 12.59
N ALA A 190 15.27 -7.74 12.70
CA ALA A 190 14.46 -8.34 11.65
C ALA A 190 14.50 -7.49 10.36
N ALA A 191 14.42 -6.16 10.46
CA ALA A 191 14.52 -5.28 9.31
C ALA A 191 15.89 -5.39 8.60
N ARG A 192 17.00 -5.41 9.35
CA ARG A 192 18.35 -5.67 8.78
C ARG A 192 18.41 -6.99 8.03
N PHE A 193 17.85 -8.07 8.60
CA PHE A 193 17.80 -9.37 7.95
C PHE A 193 17.03 -9.30 6.61
N VAL A 194 15.82 -8.73 6.61
CA VAL A 194 14.98 -8.60 5.42
C VAL A 194 15.67 -7.76 4.35
N LEU A 195 16.26 -6.63 4.72
CA LEU A 195 16.98 -5.76 3.79
C LEU A 195 18.20 -6.46 3.20
N GLN A 196 18.97 -7.21 3.98
CA GLN A 196 20.11 -7.98 3.47
C GLN A 196 19.65 -9.05 2.47
N GLU A 197 18.62 -9.83 2.79
CA GLU A 197 18.07 -10.84 1.86
C GLU A 197 17.51 -10.21 0.58
N ALA A 198 16.80 -9.07 0.71
CA ALA A 198 16.33 -8.32 -0.44
C ALA A 198 17.49 -7.79 -1.29
N SER A 199 18.54 -7.26 -0.63
CA SER A 199 19.78 -6.81 -1.27
C SER A 199 20.34 -7.91 -2.16
N GLU A 200 20.60 -9.09 -1.59
CA GLU A 200 21.20 -10.19 -2.31
C GLU A 200 20.27 -10.72 -3.40
N ALA A 201 18.96 -10.75 -3.16
CA ALA A 201 17.98 -11.14 -4.17
C ALA A 201 17.99 -10.20 -5.39
N ILE A 202 18.18 -8.88 -5.23
CA ILE A 202 18.31 -7.95 -6.36
C ILE A 202 19.49 -8.33 -7.27
N ASP A 203 20.62 -8.72 -6.67
CA ASP A 203 21.82 -9.09 -7.42
C ASP A 203 21.67 -10.48 -8.05
N ARG A 204 21.15 -11.44 -7.28
CA ARG A 204 20.95 -12.82 -7.71
C ARG A 204 19.92 -12.96 -8.84
N PHE A 205 18.89 -12.13 -8.86
CA PHE A 205 17.83 -12.13 -9.87
C PHE A 205 17.98 -11.02 -10.93
N ALA A 206 19.17 -10.44 -11.09
CA ALA A 206 19.42 -9.47 -12.15
C ALA A 206 19.02 -10.02 -13.54
N GLY A 207 18.07 -9.36 -14.21
CA GLY A 207 17.53 -9.78 -15.51
C GLY A 207 16.33 -10.74 -15.45
N TYR A 208 15.79 -11.02 -14.26
CA TYR A 208 14.62 -11.88 -14.03
C TYR A 208 13.42 -11.12 -13.41
N GLY A 209 13.52 -9.79 -13.38
CA GLY A 209 12.49 -8.91 -12.82
C GLY A 209 12.62 -8.72 -11.31
N GLN A 210 11.89 -7.74 -10.79
CA GLN A 210 11.99 -7.30 -9.40
C GLN A 210 11.18 -8.14 -8.41
N GLY A 211 10.35 -9.08 -8.88
CA GLY A 211 9.33 -9.73 -8.06
C GLY A 211 9.88 -10.40 -6.81
N PHE A 212 11.01 -11.11 -6.92
CA PHE A 212 11.59 -11.81 -5.77
C PHE A 212 12.12 -10.87 -4.68
N ALA A 213 12.87 -9.84 -5.06
CA ALA A 213 13.35 -8.85 -4.09
C ALA A 213 12.21 -8.00 -3.51
N GLY A 214 11.28 -7.56 -4.35
CA GLY A 214 10.14 -6.76 -3.91
C GLY A 214 9.21 -7.52 -2.95
N HIS A 215 8.98 -8.81 -3.20
CA HIS A 215 8.22 -9.64 -2.28
C HIS A 215 8.98 -9.97 -0.99
N MET A 216 10.31 -10.09 -1.03
CA MET A 216 11.13 -10.18 0.19
C MET A 216 10.89 -8.98 1.10
N LEU A 217 10.96 -7.77 0.54
CA LEU A 217 10.66 -6.53 1.27
C LEU A 217 9.24 -6.55 1.84
N THR A 218 8.22 -6.75 0.99
CA THR A 218 6.83 -6.63 1.46
C THR A 218 6.43 -7.73 2.43
N PHE A 219 6.91 -8.96 2.26
CA PHE A 219 6.57 -10.05 3.16
C PHE A 219 7.25 -9.85 4.51
N GLY A 220 8.56 -9.56 4.53
CA GLY A 220 9.29 -9.28 5.76
C GLY A 220 8.73 -8.07 6.52
N GLN A 221 8.49 -6.96 5.82
CA GLN A 221 7.85 -5.76 6.38
C GLN A 221 6.50 -6.10 7.03
N SER A 222 5.68 -6.92 6.36
CA SER A 222 4.35 -7.27 6.88
C SER A 222 4.41 -8.02 8.22
N LEU A 223 5.42 -8.86 8.42
CA LEU A 223 5.58 -9.60 9.68
C LEU A 223 6.08 -8.69 10.81
N ILE A 224 7.03 -7.80 10.51
CA ILE A 224 7.53 -6.81 11.46
C ILE A 224 6.40 -5.86 11.88
N GLU A 225 5.65 -5.33 10.92
CA GLU A 225 4.50 -4.44 11.16
C GLU A 225 3.40 -5.11 11.99
N LEU A 226 3.10 -6.38 11.73
CA LEU A 226 2.16 -7.14 12.55
C LEU A 226 2.67 -7.27 13.99
N ALA A 227 3.94 -7.62 14.19
CA ALA A 227 4.52 -7.75 15.54
C ALA A 227 4.48 -6.41 16.30
N ASP A 228 4.93 -5.33 15.66
CA ASP A 228 4.94 -3.98 16.23
C ASP A 228 3.55 -3.47 16.60
N SER A 229 2.52 -3.86 15.83
CA SER A 229 1.12 -3.48 16.08
C SER A 229 0.43 -4.37 17.13
N GLY A 230 1.19 -5.22 17.84
CA GLY A 230 0.67 -6.10 18.90
C GLY A 230 0.11 -7.44 18.42
N HIS A 231 0.37 -7.80 17.15
CA HIS A 231 -0.07 -9.06 16.53
C HIS A 231 1.09 -10.06 16.34
N GLU A 232 2.04 -10.08 17.28
CA GLU A 232 3.26 -10.91 17.24
C GLU A 232 2.97 -12.40 17.00
N GLU A 233 1.92 -12.95 17.62
CA GLU A 233 1.51 -14.35 17.42
C GLU A 233 1.25 -14.66 15.93
N TYR A 234 0.60 -13.74 15.21
CA TYR A 234 0.30 -13.91 13.78
C TYR A 234 1.54 -13.71 12.91
N ALA A 235 2.44 -12.80 13.30
CA ALA A 235 3.72 -12.62 12.62
C ALA A 235 4.60 -13.88 12.73
N GLU A 236 4.80 -14.37 13.96
CA GLU A 236 5.59 -15.55 14.25
C GLU A 236 4.97 -16.84 13.72
N GLY A 237 3.64 -16.92 13.68
CA GLY A 237 2.93 -18.00 12.98
C GLY A 237 3.28 -18.13 11.50
N CYS A 238 3.73 -17.04 10.85
CA CYS A 238 4.18 -17.04 9.46
C CYS A 238 5.68 -17.32 9.29
N ARG A 239 6.47 -17.46 10.37
CA ARG A 239 7.94 -17.63 10.33
C ARG A 239 8.36 -18.71 9.35
N THR A 240 7.78 -19.90 9.45
CA THR A 240 8.13 -21.01 8.56
C THR A 240 7.88 -20.66 7.10
N ALA A 241 6.75 -20.03 6.77
CA ALA A 241 6.44 -19.61 5.41
C ALA A 241 7.45 -18.57 4.89
N PHE A 242 7.86 -17.63 5.75
CA PHE A 242 8.90 -16.67 5.42
C PHE A 242 10.26 -17.34 5.19
N CYS A 243 10.68 -18.28 6.03
CA CYS A 243 11.92 -19.03 5.83
C CYS A 243 11.90 -19.85 4.53
N LYS A 244 10.76 -20.44 4.14
CA LYS A 244 10.59 -21.08 2.82
C LYS A 244 10.81 -20.08 1.69
N TYR A 245 10.30 -18.85 1.84
CA TYR A 245 10.46 -17.82 0.81
C TYR A 245 11.93 -17.43 0.65
N VAL A 246 12.64 -17.15 1.76
CA VAL A 246 14.08 -16.89 1.76
C VAL A 246 14.84 -18.05 1.11
N THR A 247 14.55 -19.29 1.51
CA THR A 247 15.14 -20.50 0.92
C THR A 247 14.99 -20.53 -0.61
N VAL A 248 13.77 -20.31 -1.12
CA VAL A 248 13.52 -20.26 -2.57
C VAL A 248 14.29 -19.11 -3.23
N THR A 249 14.36 -17.94 -2.61
CA THR A 249 15.11 -16.80 -3.18
C THR A 249 16.62 -17.00 -3.15
N ARG A 250 17.18 -17.75 -2.19
CA ARG A 250 18.61 -18.07 -2.14
C ARG A 250 19.04 -19.01 -3.27
N GLN A 251 18.12 -19.86 -3.77
CA GLN A 251 18.38 -20.74 -4.93
C GLN A 251 18.57 -19.99 -6.25
N GLY A 252 18.08 -18.74 -6.35
CA GLY A 252 18.19 -17.93 -7.56
C GLY A 252 17.33 -18.43 -8.74
N PRO A 253 17.50 -17.81 -9.91
CA PRO A 253 16.79 -18.20 -11.13
C PRO A 253 17.10 -19.64 -11.55
N GLN A 254 16.06 -20.36 -11.97
CA GLN A 254 16.16 -21.74 -12.45
C GLN A 254 16.31 -21.79 -13.99
N PRO A 255 16.83 -22.91 -14.54
CA PRO A 255 16.83 -23.12 -15.97
C PRO A 255 15.41 -22.99 -16.57
N GLY A 256 15.26 -22.11 -17.54
CA GLY A 256 13.97 -21.85 -18.19
C GLY A 256 13.14 -20.72 -17.57
N ASP A 257 13.58 -20.13 -16.44
CA ASP A 257 12.92 -18.95 -15.89
C ASP A 257 12.92 -17.79 -16.90
N ARG A 258 11.78 -17.10 -16.96
CA ARG A 258 11.56 -16.01 -17.90
C ARG A 258 12.49 -14.84 -17.58
N LYS A 259 13.26 -14.42 -18.57
CA LYS A 259 14.02 -13.16 -18.50
C LYS A 259 13.09 -11.97 -18.66
N ILE A 260 13.31 -10.94 -17.84
CA ILE A 260 12.54 -9.70 -17.83
C ILE A 260 13.55 -8.55 -17.90
N ALA A 261 13.30 -7.60 -18.80
CA ALA A 261 14.17 -6.44 -18.94
C ALA A 261 14.23 -5.66 -17.61
N PRO A 262 15.42 -5.25 -17.16
CA PRO A 262 15.53 -4.47 -15.94
C PRO A 262 14.88 -3.10 -16.13
N HIS A 263 14.55 -2.47 -15.01
CA HIS A 263 14.24 -1.05 -14.97
C HIS A 263 15.40 -0.23 -15.55
N ARG A 264 15.12 0.99 -16.02
CA ARG A 264 16.20 1.91 -16.42
C ARG A 264 16.79 2.52 -15.15
N PRO A 265 18.12 2.65 -15.05
CA PRO A 265 18.74 3.38 -13.94
C PRO A 265 18.12 4.78 -13.77
N SER A 266 17.88 5.16 -12.52
CA SER A 266 17.30 6.44 -12.16
C SER A 266 17.73 6.82 -10.75
N GLU A 267 18.08 8.10 -10.57
CA GLU A 267 18.32 8.70 -9.25
C GLU A 267 17.02 9.21 -8.63
N LEU A 268 15.96 9.41 -9.42
CA LEU A 268 14.64 9.77 -8.90
C LEU A 268 14.11 8.66 -8.00
N ARG A 269 13.51 9.07 -6.89
CA ARG A 269 12.90 8.19 -5.90
C ARG A 269 11.44 8.58 -5.63
N PRO A 270 10.60 7.64 -5.18
CA PRO A 270 9.20 7.88 -4.87
C PRO A 270 8.89 9.08 -3.97
N GLU A 271 9.79 9.54 -3.09
CA GLU A 271 9.53 10.69 -2.22
C GLU A 271 9.45 12.03 -2.96
N VAL A 272 10.02 12.13 -4.18
CA VAL A 272 9.99 13.38 -4.95
C VAL A 272 8.89 13.36 -6.02
N ALA A 273 8.15 14.47 -6.14
CA ALA A 273 7.09 14.60 -7.15
C ALA A 273 7.55 14.35 -8.59
N GLU A 274 8.82 14.66 -8.92
CA GLU A 274 9.39 14.42 -10.25
C GLU A 274 9.35 12.93 -10.66
N TYR A 275 9.55 12.01 -9.72
CA TYR A 275 9.44 10.56 -9.98
C TYR A 275 8.06 10.21 -10.55
N TRP A 276 7.00 10.71 -9.91
CA TRP A 276 5.61 10.45 -10.31
C TRP A 276 5.19 11.19 -11.58
N ASN A 277 5.75 12.39 -11.81
CA ASN A 277 5.52 13.12 -13.05
C ASN A 277 6.18 12.41 -14.24
N LYS A 278 7.42 11.95 -14.09
CA LYS A 278 8.12 11.18 -15.12
C LYS A 278 7.44 9.84 -15.42
N ARG A 279 6.78 9.24 -14.42
CA ARG A 279 5.92 8.07 -14.62
C ARG A 279 4.74 8.35 -15.55
N GLY A 280 4.25 9.59 -15.64
CA GLY A 280 3.08 9.94 -16.46
C GLY A 280 1.82 9.15 -16.06
N ASP A 281 0.87 9.00 -16.98
CA ASP A 281 -0.42 8.30 -16.74
C ASP A 281 -0.36 6.79 -17.02
N HIS A 282 0.83 6.19 -16.95
CA HIS A 282 0.99 4.76 -17.19
C HIS A 282 0.17 3.92 -16.20
N THR A 283 -0.28 2.75 -16.66
CA THR A 283 -1.03 1.84 -15.80
C THR A 283 -0.27 1.51 -14.52
N LEU A 284 -1.01 1.44 -13.41
CA LEU A 284 -0.45 1.04 -12.11
C LEU A 284 -0.21 -0.48 -12.02
N GLY A 285 -0.64 -1.27 -13.00
CA GLY A 285 -0.44 -2.73 -13.01
C GLY A 285 -1.06 -3.41 -11.79
N LEU A 286 -0.24 -4.10 -10.99
CA LEU A 286 -0.61 -4.69 -9.70
C LEU A 286 -0.27 -3.78 -8.50
N GLY A 287 0.16 -2.54 -8.74
CA GLY A 287 0.50 -1.58 -7.70
C GLY A 287 1.79 -1.87 -6.93
N HIS A 288 2.71 -2.65 -7.51
CA HIS A 288 4.05 -2.87 -6.93
C HIS A 288 4.85 -1.58 -6.77
N VAL A 289 4.59 -0.59 -7.63
CA VAL A 289 5.17 0.77 -7.55
C VAL A 289 4.83 1.52 -6.26
N PHE A 290 3.91 1.02 -5.43
CA PHE A 290 3.59 1.59 -4.12
C PHE A 290 4.02 0.68 -2.97
N LYS A 291 3.71 -0.62 -3.06
CA LYS A 291 4.04 -1.61 -2.01
C LYS A 291 5.54 -1.76 -1.79
N TYR A 292 6.31 -1.86 -2.88
CA TYR A 292 7.76 -2.07 -2.76
C TYR A 292 8.48 -0.87 -2.15
N PRO A 293 8.23 0.38 -2.59
CA PRO A 293 8.85 1.51 -1.91
C PRO A 293 8.31 1.74 -0.49
N TYR A 294 7.02 1.49 -0.21
CA TYR A 294 6.53 1.54 1.18
C TYR A 294 7.35 0.63 2.10
N ALA A 295 7.46 -0.66 1.73
CA ALA A 295 8.23 -1.62 2.50
C ALA A 295 9.71 -1.24 2.59
N TYR A 296 10.28 -0.72 1.50
CA TYR A 296 11.68 -0.28 1.47
C TYR A 296 11.96 0.82 2.49
N TYR A 297 11.23 1.93 2.45
CA TYR A 297 11.50 3.06 3.36
C TYR A 297 11.24 2.68 4.82
N ASP A 298 10.16 1.97 5.08
CA ASP A 298 9.83 1.48 6.43
C ASP A 298 10.96 0.60 7.00
N LEU A 299 11.40 -0.40 6.23
CA LEU A 299 12.48 -1.29 6.66
C LEU A 299 13.81 -0.56 6.83
N VAL A 300 14.16 0.39 5.94
CA VAL A 300 15.39 1.19 6.06
C VAL A 300 15.36 2.04 7.33
N ALA A 301 14.22 2.69 7.63
CA ALA A 301 14.06 3.47 8.84
C ALA A 301 14.18 2.62 10.11
N ARG A 302 13.58 1.41 10.12
CA ARG A 302 13.65 0.47 11.26
C ARG A 302 15.05 -0.11 11.47
N ALA A 303 15.76 -0.40 10.39
CA ALA A 303 17.04 -1.09 10.45
C ALA A 303 18.13 -0.25 11.13
N ASP A 304 18.07 1.08 11.02
CA ASP A 304 19.10 2.00 11.56
C ASP A 304 20.52 1.50 11.23
N ASP A 305 20.75 1.31 9.92
CA ASP A 305 21.99 0.76 9.36
C ASP A 305 22.35 1.53 8.08
N ALA A 306 23.19 2.55 8.23
CA ALA A 306 23.51 3.46 7.13
C ALA A 306 24.25 2.77 5.97
N GLU A 307 25.13 1.81 6.27
CA GLU A 307 25.88 1.08 5.24
C GLU A 307 24.94 0.18 4.43
N LEU A 308 24.03 -0.52 5.10
CA LEU A 308 23.03 -1.34 4.44
C LEU A 308 22.07 -0.47 3.61
N ALA A 309 21.63 0.67 4.15
CA ALA A 309 20.78 1.62 3.43
C ALA A 309 21.46 2.12 2.15
N GLU A 310 22.72 2.57 2.23
CA GLU A 310 23.49 3.02 1.06
C GLU A 310 23.62 1.92 0.01
N LYS A 311 23.94 0.69 0.45
CA LYS A 311 24.08 -0.48 -0.43
C LYS A 311 22.78 -0.82 -1.16
N LEU A 312 21.62 -0.72 -0.51
CA LEU A 312 20.34 -0.96 -1.18
C LEU A 312 19.93 0.20 -2.06
N ASP A 313 20.15 1.45 -1.63
CA ASP A 313 19.76 2.62 -2.40
C ASP A 313 20.47 2.64 -3.77
N ALA A 314 21.76 2.28 -3.80
CA ALA A 314 22.55 2.14 -5.03
C ALA A 314 21.91 1.22 -6.10
N LYS A 315 20.99 0.34 -5.69
CA LYS A 315 20.25 -0.58 -6.55
C LYS A 315 18.72 -0.48 -6.43
N ALA A 316 18.19 0.50 -5.71
CA ALA A 316 16.74 0.68 -5.51
C ALA A 316 15.98 0.86 -6.85
N TRP A 317 16.62 1.50 -7.84
CA TRP A 317 16.08 1.63 -9.20
C TRP A 317 15.74 0.30 -9.89
N ARG A 318 16.28 -0.82 -9.41
CA ARG A 318 15.94 -2.16 -9.91
C ARG A 318 14.62 -2.67 -9.38
N ILE A 319 14.08 -2.08 -8.31
CA ILE A 319 12.83 -2.45 -7.67
C ILE A 319 11.70 -1.50 -8.08
N PHE A 320 11.94 -0.18 -8.04
CA PHE A 320 10.96 0.87 -8.33
C PHE A 320 11.56 2.07 -9.06
#